data_AF-A0A7C1DN28-F1
#
_entry.id   AF-A0A7C1DN28-F1
#
_cell.length_a   1.000
_cell.length_b   1.000
_cell.length_c   1.000
_cell.angle_alpha   90.00
_cell.angle_beta   90.00
_cell.angle_gamma   90.00
#
_symmetry.space_group_name_H-M   'P 1'
#
loop_
_entity.id
_entity.type
_entity.pdbx_description
1 polymer ?
#
loop_
_entity_poly.entity_id
_entity_poly.type
_entity_poly.pdbx_seq_one_letter_code
_entity_poly.pdbx_strand_id
1 'polypeptide(L)' 'HILPTKKTARYSGGLSVGKFIKTVTYQKLTTEANRKIAAVTSRISRLEGMEGHARAADVRLKKYFPDEKFDFPVYEYKS' A
#
# COMPACT_ATOMS: atom_id res chain seq x y z
N HIS A 1 -31.98 -6.73 -19.04
CA HIS A 1 -33.17 -6.00 -18.55
C HIS A 1 -33.22 -5.89 -17.02
N ILE A 2 -32.42 -6.65 -16.26
CA ILE A 2 -32.31 -6.46 -14.81
C ILE A 2 -31.48 -5.21 -14.53
N LEU A 3 -32.15 -4.12 -14.14
CA LEU A 3 -31.57 -2.79 -13.96
C LEU A 3 -31.91 -2.19 -12.58
N PRO A 4 -31.09 -1.24 -12.07
CA PRO A 4 -31.34 -0.60 -10.78
C PRO A 4 -32.53 0.37 -10.85
N THR A 5 -33.41 0.35 -9.84
CA THR A 5 -34.60 1.23 -9.75
C THR A 5 -34.40 2.36 -8.71
N LYS A 6 -35.43 3.18 -8.42
CA LYS A 6 -35.36 4.29 -7.44
C LYS A 6 -34.18 5.26 -7.68
N LYS A 7 -33.84 5.53 -8.95
CA LYS A 7 -32.73 6.41 -9.38
C LYS A 7 -31.32 5.96 -8.97
N THR A 8 -31.15 4.70 -8.54
CA THR A 8 -29.84 4.15 -8.12
C THR A 8 -28.86 3.95 -9.29
N ALA A 9 -29.36 4.02 -10.54
CA ALA A 9 -28.54 3.98 -11.76
C ALA A 9 -27.45 5.08 -11.84
N ARG A 10 -27.52 6.13 -11.00
CA ARG A 10 -26.48 7.17 -10.91
C ARG A 10 -25.16 6.69 -10.30
N TYR A 11 -25.18 5.61 -9.51
CA TYR A 11 -24.02 5.11 -8.78
C TYR A 11 -23.94 3.57 -8.74
N SER A 12 -24.84 2.88 -9.44
CA SER A 12 -24.81 1.43 -9.61
C SER A 12 -25.10 1.04 -11.05
N GLY A 13 -24.42 0.01 -11.54
CA GLY A 13 -24.67 -0.58 -12.85
C GLY A 13 -25.79 -1.63 -12.83
N GLY A 14 -26.35 -1.90 -14.01
CA GLY A 14 -27.22 -3.06 -14.26
C GLY A 14 -26.54 -4.40 -13.95
N LEU A 15 -27.31 -5.48 -13.94
CA LEU A 15 -26.72 -6.81 -13.75
C LEU A 15 -25.74 -7.11 -14.89
N SER A 16 -24.55 -7.56 -14.53
CA SER A 16 -23.49 -7.98 -15.43
C SER A 16 -22.66 -9.08 -14.77
N VAL A 17 -21.80 -9.74 -15.55
CA VAL A 17 -20.83 -10.72 -15.03
C VAL A 17 -19.94 -10.10 -13.94
N GLY A 18 -19.66 -8.80 -14.04
CA GLY A 18 -18.91 -8.04 -13.03
C GLY A 18 -19.46 -8.14 -11.60
N LYS A 19 -20.77 -8.41 -11.44
CA LYS A 19 -21.39 -8.61 -10.11
C LYS A 19 -21.10 -9.98 -9.48
N PHE A 20 -20.57 -10.92 -10.25
CA PHE A 20 -20.25 -12.29 -9.80
C PHE A 20 -18.75 -12.54 -9.65
N ILE A 21 -17.91 -11.54 -9.93
CA ILE A 21 -16.46 -11.62 -9.77
C ILE A 21 -15.97 -10.58 -8.76
N LYS A 22 -14.79 -10.84 -8.17
CA LYS A 22 -14.09 -9.89 -7.30
C LYS A 22 -12.84 -9.40 -8.01
N THR A 23 -12.76 -8.10 -8.28
CA THR A 23 -11.55 -7.49 -8.83
C THR A 23 -10.53 -7.33 -7.71
N VAL A 24 -9.41 -8.05 -7.80
CA VAL A 24 -8.30 -7.97 -6.84
C VAL A 24 -7.15 -7.16 -7.44
N THR A 25 -6.52 -6.33 -6.63
CA THR A 25 -5.29 -5.61 -7.00
C THR A 25 -4.07 -6.42 -6.56
N TYR A 26 -3.05 -6.49 -7.42
CA TYR A 26 -1.77 -7.14 -7.10
C TYR A 26 -0.62 -6.17 -7.35
N GLN A 27 0.36 -6.15 -6.44
CA GLN A 27 1.57 -5.36 -6.58
C GLN A 27 2.80 -6.17 -6.19
N LYS A 28 3.88 -5.98 -6.93
CA LYS A 28 5.20 -6.56 -6.67
C LYS A 28 6.24 -5.46 -6.85
N LEU A 29 7.06 -5.24 -5.82
CA LEU A 29 8.13 -4.25 -5.86
C LEU A 29 9.46 -4.93 -6.12
N THR A 30 10.27 -4.34 -6.99
CA THR A 30 11.70 -4.66 -7.08
C THR A 30 12.43 -4.07 -5.88
N THR A 31 13.65 -4.54 -5.65
CA THR A 31 14.53 -3.96 -4.62
C THR A 31 14.74 -2.47 -4.86
N GLU A 32 15.03 -2.05 -6.08
CA GLU A 32 15.22 -0.63 -6.43
C GLU A 32 13.97 0.22 -6.16
N ALA A 33 12.77 -0.26 -6.55
CA ALA A 33 11.52 0.42 -6.24
C ALA A 33 11.27 0.54 -4.72
N ASN A 34 11.73 -0.47 -3.95
CA ASN A 34 11.61 -0.46 -2.49
C ASN A 34 12.32 0.74 -1.86
N ARG A 35 13.49 1.16 -2.37
CA ARG A 35 14.25 2.31 -1.85
C ARG A 35 13.35 3.55 -1.70
N LYS A 36 12.65 3.92 -2.77
CA LYS A 36 11.77 5.09 -2.81
C LYS A 36 10.49 4.87 -2.03
N ILE A 37 9.80 3.75 -2.27
CA ILE A 37 8.47 3.52 -1.69
C ILE A 37 8.56 3.30 -0.18
N ALA A 38 9.49 2.48 0.30
CA ALA A 38 9.63 2.23 1.74
C ALA A 38 10.06 3.50 2.50
N ALA A 39 10.91 4.35 1.92
CA ALA A 39 11.27 5.62 2.55
C ALA A 39 10.06 6.55 2.75
N VAL A 40 9.20 6.65 1.73
CA VAL A 40 7.96 7.43 1.82
C VAL A 40 6.98 6.78 2.80
N THR A 41 6.76 5.47 2.70
CA THR A 41 5.86 4.72 3.60
C THR A 41 6.28 4.85 5.05
N SER A 42 7.58 4.76 5.34
CA SER A 42 8.12 4.93 6.69
C SER A 42 7.72 6.27 7.31
N ARG A 43 7.95 7.36 6.57
CA ARG A 43 7.64 8.73 7.02
C ARG A 43 6.15 8.96 7.15
N ILE A 44 5.35 8.60 6.14
CA ILE A 44 3.88 8.78 6.16
C ILE A 44 3.28 7.98 7.32
N SER A 45 3.67 6.72 7.48
CA SER A 45 3.15 5.87 8.55
C SER A 45 3.45 6.44 9.93
N ARG A 46 4.61 7.10 10.13
CA ARG A 46 4.91 7.78 11.39
C ARG A 46 4.06 9.02 11.62
N LEU A 47 3.85 9.83 10.58
CA LEU A 47 2.97 10.99 10.66
C LEU A 47 1.52 10.59 10.99
N GLU A 48 1.10 9.41 10.55
CA GLU A 48 -0.23 8.85 10.83
C GLU A 48 -0.32 8.08 12.16
N GLY A 49 0.78 7.97 12.93
CA GLY A 49 0.81 7.22 14.20
C GLY A 49 0.83 5.69 14.05
N MET A 50 1.13 5.18 12.86
CA MET A 50 1.14 3.76 12.50
C MET A 50 2.55 3.13 12.57
N GLU A 51 3.16 3.08 13.75
CA GLU A 51 4.57 2.68 13.91
C GLU A 51 4.89 1.27 13.38
N GLY A 52 3.96 0.32 13.45
CA GLY A 52 4.16 -1.02 12.88
C GLY A 52 4.36 -1.00 11.36
N HIS A 53 3.64 -0.12 10.65
CA HIS A 53 3.78 0.05 9.20
C HIS A 53 5.13 0.73 8.87
N ALA A 54 5.51 1.72 9.68
CA ALA A 54 6.79 2.40 9.53
C ALA A 54 7.97 1.43 9.70
N ARG A 55 7.94 0.61 10.75
CA ARG A 55 8.98 -0.41 11.01
C ARG A 55 9.04 -1.48 9.92
N ALA A 56 7.90 -1.90 9.38
CA ALA A 56 7.88 -2.84 8.27
C ALA A 56 8.59 -2.27 7.02
N ALA A 57 8.52 -0.96 6.80
CA ALA A 57 9.27 -0.27 5.76
C ALA A 57 10.76 -0.16 6.11
N ASP A 58 11.09 0.28 7.33
CA ASP A 58 12.47 0.45 7.79
C ASP A 58 13.29 -0.86 7.72
N VAL A 59 12.69 -1.98 8.12
CA VAL A 59 13.32 -3.31 8.03
C VAL A 59 13.75 -3.63 6.60
N ARG A 60 12.96 -3.22 5.60
CA ARG A 60 13.29 -3.46 4.18
C ARG A 60 14.35 -2.50 3.68
N LEU A 61 14.30 -1.22 4.09
CA LEU A 61 15.36 -0.26 3.79
C LEU A 61 16.71 -0.75 4.31
N LYS A 62 16.77 -1.20 5.56
CA LYS A 62 17.99 -1.76 6.15
C LYS A 62 18.43 -3.07 5.50
N LYS A 63 17.49 -3.97 5.20
CA LYS A 63 17.81 -5.25 4.57
C LYS A 63 18.40 -5.10 3.17
N TYR A 64 17.87 -4.18 2.36
CA TYR A 64 18.25 -4.05 0.97
C TYR A 64 19.29 -2.97 0.70
N PHE A 65 19.39 -1.98 1.58
CA PHE A 65 20.29 -0.82 1.46
C PHE A 65 21.01 -0.55 2.80
N PRO A 66 21.79 -1.52 3.31
CA PRO A 66 22.39 -1.42 4.65
C PRO A 66 23.35 -0.23 4.80
N ASP A 67 24.08 0.10 3.73
CA ASP A 67 25.09 1.17 3.72
C ASP A 67 24.51 2.56 3.38
N GLU A 68 23.23 2.62 3.01
CA GLU A 68 22.58 3.85 2.61
C GLU A 68 22.09 4.64 3.83
N LYS A 69 22.44 5.93 3.86
CA LYS A 69 21.97 6.86 4.90
C LYS A 69 20.77 7.63 4.36
N PHE A 70 19.65 7.52 5.08
CA PHE A 70 18.45 8.28 4.81
C PHE A 70 18.45 9.57 5.64
N ASP A 71 17.79 10.61 5.14
CA ASP A 71 17.66 11.94 5.77
C ASP A 71 16.65 11.96 6.93
N PHE A 72 16.13 10.80 7.33
CA PHE A 72 15.20 10.61 8.44
C PHE A 72 15.57 9.35 9.24
N PRO A 73 15.06 9.21 10.48
CA PRO A 73 15.32 8.02 11.29
C PRO A 73 14.75 6.75 10.64
N VAL A 74 15.64 5.81 10.31
CA VAL A 74 15.30 4.44 9.91
C VAL A 74 15.72 3.52 11.04
N TYR A 75 14.74 2.97 11.76
CA TYR A 75 15.00 2.24 13.00
C TYR A 75 15.36 0.78 12.73
N GLU A 76 16.23 0.24 13.58
CA GLU A 76 16.50 -1.19 13.60
C GLU A 76 15.39 -1.96 14.30
N TYR A 77 15.07 -3.13 13.75
CA TYR A 77 14.27 -4.12 14.45
C TYR A 77 15.21 -5.01 15.26
N LYS A 78 15.21 -4.85 16.58
CA LYS A 78 15.85 -5.80 17.49
C LYS A 78 14.95 -7.04 17.59
N SER A 79 15.47 -8.21 17.21
CA SER A 79 14.82 -9.50 17.46
C SER A 79 14.84 -9.83 18.94
#